data_AF-A0A2N8T2Y5-F1
#
_entry.id   AF-A0A2N8T2Y5-F1
#
_cell.length_a   1.000
_cell.length_b   1.000
_cell.length_c   1.000
_cell.angle_alpha   90.00
_cell.angle_beta   90.00
_cell.angle_gamma   90.00
#
_symmetry.space_group_name_H-M   'P 1'
#
loop_
_entity.id
_entity.type
_entity.pdbx_description
1 polymer ?
#
loop_
_entity_poly.entity_id
_entity_poly.type
_entity_poly.pdbx_seq_one_letter_code
_entity_poly.pdbx_strand_id
1 'polypeptide(L)'
;MSKQLLVACGLALCAPVALAQTPEPEIITHLNGLDIEISPMGVPTRAPGVDGELLGVRAVKVFNHSGQQVSCEFHVPDEARSDTSASPVFNVAPGAQATERVPGEYSPDQPYAEITCRPTERVPGN
;
A
#
# COMPACT_ATOMS: atom_id res chain seq x y z
N MET A 1 35.74 -57.29 28.07
CA MET A 1 34.35 -57.43 27.58
C MET A 1 33.69 -56.05 27.71
N SER A 2 33.70 -55.21 26.67
CA SER A 2 32.78 -55.14 25.51
C SER A 2 31.49 -54.35 25.81
N LYS A 3 31.38 -53.18 25.15
CA LYS A 3 30.15 -52.41 24.80
C LYS A 3 29.50 -51.66 26.00
N GLN A 4 29.03 -50.41 25.87
CA GLN A 4 28.28 -49.79 24.78
C GLN A 4 28.52 -48.28 24.70
N LEU A 5 28.53 -47.79 23.46
CA LEU A 5 28.42 -46.38 23.07
C LEU A 5 27.09 -45.79 23.53
N LEU A 6 27.10 -44.55 24.03
CA LEU A 6 26.00 -43.60 23.82
C LEU A 6 26.58 -42.19 23.60
N VAL A 7 26.77 -41.86 22.33
CA VAL A 7 26.98 -40.50 21.83
C VAL A 7 25.65 -39.77 21.96
N ALA A 8 25.53 -38.86 22.94
CA ALA A 8 24.40 -37.95 23.03
C ALA A 8 24.68 -36.75 22.12
N CYS A 9 24.28 -36.84 20.85
CA CYS A 9 24.16 -35.67 19.97
C CYS A 9 23.03 -34.78 20.50
N GLY A 10 23.38 -33.76 21.27
CA GLY A 10 22.48 -32.65 21.57
C GLY A 10 22.23 -31.85 20.31
N LEU A 11 21.17 -32.19 19.57
CA LEU A 11 20.58 -31.34 18.55
C LEU A 11 19.94 -30.13 19.24
N ALA A 12 20.73 -29.08 19.45
CA ALA A 12 20.19 -27.76 19.70
C ALA A 12 19.38 -27.36 18.46
N LEU A 13 18.05 -27.42 18.55
CA LEU A 13 17.15 -26.84 17.57
C LEU A 13 17.39 -25.32 17.52
N CYS A 14 18.31 -24.89 16.66
CA CYS A 14 18.29 -23.54 16.13
C CYS A 14 17.15 -23.49 15.10
N ALA A 15 15.90 -23.46 15.57
CA ALA A 15 14.79 -23.07 14.70
C ALA A 15 15.01 -21.60 14.35
N PRO A 16 15.17 -21.23 13.06
CA PRO A 16 15.20 -19.84 12.69
C PRO A 16 13.80 -19.31 13.03
N VAL A 17 13.74 -18.38 13.98
CA VAL A 17 12.58 -17.52 14.16
C VAL A 17 12.56 -16.64 12.92
N ALA A 18 12.01 -17.17 11.84
CA ALA A 18 11.62 -16.38 10.69
C ALA A 18 10.50 -15.47 11.18
N LEU A 19 10.88 -14.28 11.64
CA LEU A 19 9.95 -13.18 11.86
C LEU A 19 9.15 -13.06 10.57
N ALA A 20 7.88 -13.44 10.62
CA ALA A 20 6.95 -13.25 9.52
C ALA A 20 6.76 -11.73 9.37
N GLN A 21 7.68 -11.09 8.65
CA GLN A 21 7.49 -9.75 8.14
C GLN A 21 6.34 -9.87 7.16
N THR A 22 5.15 -9.41 7.55
CA THR A 22 4.03 -9.27 6.63
C THR A 22 4.51 -8.43 5.45
N PRO A 23 4.48 -8.95 4.22
CA PRO A 23 4.92 -8.19 3.06
C PRO A 23 4.15 -6.87 2.99
N GLU A 24 4.85 -5.79 2.65
CA GLU A 24 4.20 -4.49 2.48
C GLU A 24 3.10 -4.60 1.41
N PRO A 25 1.94 -3.97 1.61
CA PRO A 25 0.84 -4.04 0.65
C PRO A 25 1.27 -3.48 -0.72
N GLU A 26 1.03 -4.24 -1.78
CA GLU A 26 1.42 -3.86 -3.13
C GLU A 26 0.58 -2.67 -3.64
N ILE A 27 1.25 -1.61 -4.11
CA ILE A 27 0.62 -0.47 -4.79
C ILE A 27 1.12 -0.44 -6.24
N ILE A 28 0.19 -0.48 -7.20
CA ILE A 28 0.51 -0.35 -8.62
C ILE A 28 0.44 1.14 -8.99
N THR A 29 1.54 1.68 -9.51
CA THR A 29 1.66 3.12 -9.81
C THR A 29 1.94 3.39 -11.28
N HIS A 30 1.23 4.34 -11.88
CA HIS A 30 1.45 4.83 -13.24
C HIS A 30 1.78 6.34 -13.19
N LEU A 31 3.07 6.68 -13.16
CA LEU A 31 3.53 8.05 -12.86
C LEU A 31 4.01 8.86 -14.06
N ASN A 32 4.12 8.28 -15.26
CA ASN A 32 4.56 8.98 -16.48
C ASN A 32 5.85 9.83 -16.33
N GLY A 33 6.81 9.35 -15.53
CA GLY A 33 8.07 10.06 -15.27
C GLY A 33 7.99 11.18 -14.22
N LEU A 34 6.87 11.32 -13.51
CA LEU A 34 6.75 12.23 -12.38
C LEU A 34 7.52 11.72 -11.16
N ASP A 35 8.15 12.65 -10.44
CA ASP A 35 8.78 12.41 -9.14
C ASP A 35 7.72 12.48 -8.03
N ILE A 36 7.07 11.33 -7.77
CA ILE A 36 6.00 11.17 -6.78
C ILE A 36 6.33 9.97 -5.89
N GLU A 37 6.28 10.16 -4.58
CA GLU A 37 6.34 9.08 -3.60
C GLU A 37 4.91 8.68 -3.19
N ILE A 38 4.61 7.38 -3.18
CA ILE A 38 3.32 6.84 -2.75
C ILE A 38 3.55 5.75 -1.70
N SER A 39 2.95 5.93 -0.52
CA SER A 39 3.08 4.98 0.58
C SER A 39 1.71 4.53 1.09
N PRO A 40 1.52 3.22 1.39
CA PRO A 40 0.29 2.73 2.01
C PRO A 40 0.13 3.31 3.42
N MET A 41 -1.09 3.71 3.76
CA MET A 41 -1.49 4.22 5.07
C MET A 41 -2.70 3.45 5.57
N GLY A 42 -2.63 2.92 6.79
CA GLY A 42 -3.70 2.11 7.38
C GLY A 42 -3.27 0.65 7.56
N VAL A 43 -3.93 -0.04 8.49
CA VAL A 43 -3.62 -1.44 8.84
C VAL A 43 -4.61 -2.35 8.12
N PRO A 44 -4.16 -3.33 7.30
CA PRO A 44 -5.02 -4.36 6.76
C PRO A 44 -5.84 -5.05 7.86
N THR A 45 -7.12 -5.29 7.63
CA THR A 45 -8.11 -5.88 8.57
C THR A 45 -7.74 -7.25 9.13
N ARG A 46 -6.62 -7.87 8.73
CA ARG A 46 -6.22 -9.22 9.12
C ARG A 46 -4.77 -9.26 9.64
N ALA A 47 -4.43 -8.41 10.60
CA ALA A 47 -3.32 -8.70 11.49
C ALA A 47 -3.82 -9.63 12.62
N PRO A 48 -3.27 -10.85 12.79
CA PRO A 48 -3.67 -11.73 13.88
C PRO A 48 -3.47 -11.01 15.24
N GLY A 49 -4.53 -10.87 16.03
CA GLY A 49 -4.46 -10.28 17.37
C GLY A 49 -4.80 -8.79 17.50
N VAL A 50 -5.34 -8.15 16.45
CA VAL A 50 -5.85 -6.77 16.52
C VAL A 50 -7.38 -6.79 16.52
N ASP A 51 -7.99 -6.86 17.70
CA ASP A 51 -9.41 -6.57 17.91
C ASP A 51 -9.53 -5.10 18.36
N GLY A 52 -9.83 -4.18 17.44
CA GLY A 52 -9.96 -2.76 17.77
C GLY A 52 -10.35 -1.88 16.58
N GLU A 53 -11.05 -0.79 16.87
CA GLU A 53 -11.77 0.15 15.97
C GLU A 53 -10.93 0.88 14.90
N LEU A 54 -9.65 0.51 14.72
CA LEU A 54 -8.74 1.07 13.69
C LEU A 54 -8.48 0.10 12.53
N LEU A 55 -9.40 -0.85 12.32
CA LEU A 55 -9.39 -1.81 11.23
C LEU A 55 -10.16 -1.24 10.02
N GLY A 56 -9.59 -1.32 8.83
CA GLY A 56 -10.39 -1.36 7.59
C GLY A 56 -10.40 -0.11 6.73
N VAL A 57 -9.72 0.98 7.11
CA VAL A 57 -9.56 2.12 6.20
C VAL A 57 -8.23 2.02 5.47
N ARG A 58 -8.30 1.63 4.20
CA ARG A 58 -7.18 1.77 3.27
C ARG A 58 -7.03 3.24 2.87
N ALA A 59 -5.84 3.79 3.04
CA ALA A 59 -5.47 5.07 2.50
C ALA A 59 -4.08 4.99 1.84
N VAL A 60 -3.78 5.94 0.97
CA VAL A 60 -2.43 6.17 0.45
C VAL A 60 -2.01 7.59 0.79
N LYS A 61 -0.74 7.76 1.12
CA LYS A 61 -0.11 9.07 1.19
C LYS A 61 0.66 9.29 -0.10
N VAL A 62 0.41 10.41 -0.75
CA VAL A 62 1.06 10.83 -1.99
C VAL A 62 1.86 12.08 -1.71
N PHE A 63 3.17 12.05 -1.97
CA PHE A 63 4.06 13.21 -1.89
C PHE A 63 4.52 13.60 -3.29
N ASN A 64 4.17 14.82 -3.72
CA ASN A 64 4.60 15.36 -5.00
C ASN A 64 5.94 16.09 -4.86
N HIS A 65 7.04 15.45 -5.25
CA HIS A 65 8.37 16.07 -5.28
C HIS A 65 8.60 16.91 -6.55
N SER A 66 7.71 16.81 -7.54
CA SER A 66 7.82 17.56 -8.79
C SER A 66 7.50 19.05 -8.61
N GLY A 67 7.96 19.87 -9.57
CA GLY A 67 7.70 21.31 -9.62
C GLY A 67 6.34 21.72 -10.20
N GLN A 68 5.45 20.76 -10.48
CA GLN A 68 4.15 21.02 -11.12
C GLN A 68 3.01 20.35 -10.36
N GLN A 69 1.79 20.89 -10.51
CA GLN A 69 0.61 20.28 -9.92
C GLN A 69 0.29 18.97 -10.64
N VAL A 70 -0.08 17.97 -9.87
CA VAL A 70 -0.48 16.65 -10.39
C VAL A 70 -1.91 16.32 -10.00
N SER A 71 -2.60 15.62 -10.88
CA SER A 71 -3.88 14.99 -10.65
C SER A 71 -3.67 13.48 -10.59
N CYS A 72 -4.17 12.85 -9.53
CA CYS A 72 -4.06 11.42 -9.31
C CYS A 72 -5.44 10.78 -9.30
N GLU A 73 -5.56 9.64 -9.99
CA GLU A 73 -6.80 8.89 -10.20
C GLU A 73 -6.62 7.46 -9.70
N PHE A 74 -7.58 6.97 -8.89
CA PHE A 74 -7.61 5.56 -8.53
C PHE A 74 -8.31 4.71 -9.59
N HIS A 75 -7.70 3.59 -9.94
CA HIS A 75 -8.34 2.55 -10.74
C HIS A 75 -9.08 1.60 -9.80
N VAL A 76 -10.40 1.69 -9.80
CA VAL A 76 -11.28 0.83 -9.00
C VAL A 76 -12.46 0.33 -9.84
N PRO A 77 -12.99 -0.87 -9.52
CA PRO A 77 -14.23 -1.36 -10.11
C PRO A 77 -15.40 -0.38 -9.92
N ASP A 78 -16.40 -0.46 -10.79
CA ASP A 78 -17.55 0.45 -10.80
C ASP A 78 -18.31 0.41 -9.47
N GLU A 79 -18.45 -0.77 -8.86
CA GLU A 79 -19.10 -1.00 -7.58
C GLU A 79 -18.38 -0.37 -6.38
N ALA A 80 -17.11 -0.01 -6.53
CA ALA A 80 -16.29 0.62 -5.49
C ALA A 80 -16.26 2.16 -5.62
N ARG A 81 -16.87 2.72 -6.67
CA ARG A 81 -16.98 4.17 -6.86
C ARG A 81 -18.10 4.71 -5.98
N SER A 82 -17.85 5.83 -5.31
CA SER A 82 -18.81 6.49 -4.41
C SER A 82 -19.99 7.10 -5.18
N ASP A 83 -20.94 6.29 -5.65
CA ASP A 83 -22.14 6.67 -6.43
C ASP A 83 -21.90 7.60 -7.64
N THR A 84 -20.64 7.81 -8.02
CA THR A 84 -20.21 8.59 -9.19
C THR A 84 -19.77 7.65 -10.30
N SER A 85 -20.19 7.93 -11.54
CA SER A 85 -19.74 7.19 -12.72
C SER A 85 -18.26 7.40 -13.06
N ALA A 86 -17.63 8.46 -12.52
CA ALA A 86 -16.22 8.77 -12.72
C ALA A 86 -15.33 8.14 -11.64
N SER A 87 -14.11 7.74 -12.03
CA SER A 87 -13.06 7.31 -11.11
C SER A 87 -12.75 8.40 -10.08
N PRO A 88 -12.40 8.04 -8.83
CA PRO A 88 -12.01 9.01 -7.82
C PRO A 88 -10.68 9.71 -8.17
N VAL A 89 -10.71 11.04 -8.22
CA VAL A 89 -9.57 11.90 -8.61
C VAL A 89 -9.30 12.94 -7.52
N PHE A 90 -8.02 13.21 -7.25
CA PHE A 90 -7.57 14.24 -6.31
C PHE A 90 -6.29 14.93 -6.82
N ASN A 91 -6.05 16.18 -6.38
CA ASN A 91 -4.89 16.96 -6.81
C ASN A 91 -3.83 17.07 -5.70
N VAL A 92 -2.55 17.05 -6.08
CA VAL A 92 -1.41 17.27 -5.18
C VAL A 92 -0.55 18.41 -5.72
N ALA A 93 -0.45 19.49 -4.96
CA ALA A 93 0.36 20.65 -5.31
C ALA A 93 1.87 20.32 -5.32
N PRO A 94 2.72 21.11 -6.02
CA PRO A 94 4.17 20.93 -5.98
C PRO A 94 4.72 20.98 -4.55
N GLY A 95 5.54 20.02 -4.16
CA GLY A 95 6.12 19.93 -2.81
C GLY A 95 5.12 19.62 -1.71
N ALA A 96 3.86 19.27 -2.03
CA ALA A 96 2.81 19.00 -1.06
C ALA A 96 2.56 17.49 -0.89
N GLN A 97 1.95 17.14 0.23
CA GLN A 97 1.50 15.79 0.56
C GLN A 97 -0.02 15.76 0.66
N ALA A 98 -0.63 14.70 0.14
CA ALA A 98 -2.05 14.40 0.30
C ALA A 98 -2.21 12.99 0.86
N THR A 99 -3.22 12.78 1.71
CA THR A 99 -3.63 11.44 2.14
C THR A 99 -5.03 11.21 1.64
N GLU A 100 -5.21 10.18 0.82
CA GLU A 100 -6.49 9.88 0.19
C GLU A 100 -6.92 8.46 0.54
N ARG A 101 -8.22 8.28 0.81
CA ARG A 101 -8.79 6.96 1.08
C ARG A 101 -8.86 6.17 -0.21
N VAL A 102 -8.41 4.93 -0.19
CA VAL A 102 -8.55 4.02 -1.33
C VAL A 102 -10.02 3.59 -1.39
N PRO A 103 -10.73 3.82 -2.51
CA PRO A 103 -12.12 3.41 -2.65
C PRO A 103 -12.30 1.89 -2.58
N GLY A 104 -13.47 1.46 -2.10
CA GLY A 104 -13.84 0.04 -1.97
C GLY A 104 -13.22 -0.69 -0.76
N GLU A 105 -13.63 -1.95 -0.59
CA GLU A 105 -13.25 -2.81 0.52
C GLU A 105 -11.89 -3.49 0.32
N TYR A 106 -11.18 -3.75 1.42
CA TYR A 106 -9.92 -4.50 1.39
C TYR A 106 -10.14 -5.95 0.91
N SER A 107 -9.37 -6.37 -0.10
CA SER A 107 -9.26 -7.76 -0.53
C SER A 107 -7.79 -8.20 -0.47
N PRO A 108 -7.45 -9.31 0.20
CA PRO A 108 -6.07 -9.80 0.24
C PRO A 108 -5.59 -10.34 -1.11
N ASP A 109 -6.52 -10.63 -2.03
CA ASP A 109 -6.23 -11.19 -3.35
C ASP A 109 -6.10 -10.10 -4.44
N GLN A 110 -6.18 -8.82 -4.05
CA GLN A 110 -6.07 -7.67 -4.94
C GLN A 110 -4.97 -6.72 -4.44
N PRO A 111 -4.39 -5.91 -5.35
CA PRO A 111 -3.49 -4.83 -4.96
C PRO A 111 -4.14 -3.92 -3.92
N TYR A 112 -3.30 -3.34 -3.06
CA TYR A 112 -3.74 -2.40 -2.04
C TYR A 112 -4.37 -1.15 -2.66
N ALA A 113 -3.78 -0.67 -3.75
CA ALA A 113 -4.31 0.37 -4.61
C ALA A 113 -3.67 0.29 -6.01
N GLU A 114 -4.39 0.77 -7.02
CA GLU A 114 -3.82 1.12 -8.31
C GLU A 114 -4.10 2.60 -8.61
N ILE A 115 -3.05 3.36 -8.91
CA ILE A 115 -3.13 4.82 -9.00
C ILE A 115 -2.34 5.36 -10.20
N THR A 116 -2.95 6.28 -10.94
CA THR A 116 -2.29 7.02 -12.02
C THR A 116 -2.18 8.48 -11.65
N CYS A 117 -0.98 9.05 -11.71
CA CYS A 117 -0.78 10.49 -11.55
C CYS A 117 -0.32 11.12 -12.88
N ARG A 118 -0.85 12.29 -13.20
CA ARG A 118 -0.54 13.05 -14.42
C ARG A 118 -0.37 14.53 -14.09
N PRO A 119 0.49 15.27 -14.82
CA PRO A 119 0.48 16.73 -14.75
C PRO A 119 -0.93 17.27 -14.99
N THR A 120 -1.37 18.24 -14.20
CA THR A 120 -2.48 19.09 -14.62
C THR A 120 -1.92 20.11 -15.60
N GLU A 121 -2.33 20.05 -16.86
CA GLU A 121 -2.00 21.13 -17.81
C GLU A 121 -2.47 22.46 -17.21
N ARG A 122 -1.56 23.43 -17.06
CA ARG A 122 -2.00 24.82 -16.93
C ARG A 122 -2.69 25.14 -18.25
N VAL A 123 -4.02 25.23 -18.27
CA VAL A 123 -4.68 26.04 -19.28
C VAL A 123 -4.12 27.46 -19.07
N PRO A 124 -3.33 28.03 -20.00
CA PRO A 124 -2.93 29.42 -19.87
C PRO A 124 -4.23 30.24 -19.92
N GLY A 125 -4.48 30.99 -18.85
CA GLY A 125 -5.59 31.94 -18.83
C GLY A 125 -5.46 32.89 -20.00
N ASN A 126 -6.57 33.01 -20.73
CA ASN A 126 -6.79 33.90 -21.86
C ASN A 126 -6.59 35.38 -21.48
#